data_AF-A0AA96FIX3-F1
#
_entry.id   AF-A0AA96FIX3-F1
#
_cell.length_a   1.000
_cell.length_b   1.000
_cell.length_c   1.000
_cell.angle_alpha   90.00
_cell.angle_beta   90.00
_cell.angle_gamma   90.00
#
_symmetry.space_group_name_H-M   'P 1'
#
loop_
_entity.id
_entity.type
_entity.pdbx_description
1 polymer ?
#
loop_
_entity_poly.entity_id
_entity_poly.type
_entity_poly.pdbx_seq_one_letter_code
_entity_poly.pdbx_strand_id
1 'polypeptide(L)'
;MIRHCSELDICDRFAALAADTVAKRAGECTKEGRLDRESWQEMSDAGVRRLAVPAKWGGEDGSWWDFVAAFEGMATDGTDLGFCLSVVAQAGLIRSLITYGTDEQRAYWLPRLLNGEAGATAVSAEEARNA
;
A
#
# COMPACT_ATOMS: atom_id res chain seq x y z
N MET A 1 -17.21 14.11 3.78
CA MET A 1 -17.11 12.63 3.69
C MET A 1 -17.50 12.10 5.06
N ILE A 2 -18.53 11.25 5.16
CA ILE A 2 -18.95 10.67 6.45
C ILE A 2 -17.93 9.57 6.77
N ARG A 3 -17.13 9.72 7.83
CA ARG A 3 -16.18 8.71 8.30
C ARG A 3 -16.81 7.91 9.44
N HIS A 4 -16.67 6.60 9.41
CA HIS A 4 -17.01 5.69 10.49
C HIS A 4 -15.92 5.72 11.57
N CYS A 5 -16.28 5.38 12.81
CA CYS A 5 -15.36 5.39 13.95
C CYS A 5 -14.11 4.53 13.71
N SER A 6 -14.29 3.35 13.11
CA SER A 6 -13.20 2.43 12.77
C SER A 6 -12.22 3.01 11.75
N GLU A 7 -12.71 3.81 10.80
CA GLU A 7 -11.86 4.45 9.78
C GLU A 7 -11.02 5.57 10.40
N LEU A 8 -11.53 6.27 11.42
CA LEU A 8 -10.76 7.26 12.17
C LEU A 8 -9.62 6.59 12.95
N ASP A 9 -9.89 5.49 13.64
CA ASP A 9 -8.88 4.73 14.39
C ASP A 9 -7.76 4.21 13.45
N ILE A 10 -8.13 3.72 12.26
CA ILE A 10 -7.17 3.27 11.24
C ILE A 10 -6.35 4.45 10.72
N CYS A 11 -7.00 5.57 10.39
CA CYS A 11 -6.33 6.77 9.91
C CYS A 11 -5.29 7.27 10.93
N ASP A 12 -5.67 7.43 12.19
CA ASP A 12 -4.79 7.93 13.24
C ASP A 12 -3.60 6.99 13.49
N ARG A 13 -3.84 5.67 13.43
CA ARG A 13 -2.78 4.66 13.57
C ARG A 13 -1.70 4.79 12.49
N PHE A 14 -2.11 4.93 11.23
CA PHE A 14 -1.17 5.01 10.12
C PHE A 14 -0.55 6.40 9.96
N ALA A 15 -1.23 7.45 10.42
CA ALA A 15 -0.66 8.79 10.57
C ALA A 15 0.52 8.77 11.56
N ALA A 16 0.28 8.25 12.77
CA ALA A 16 1.32 8.12 13.79
C ALA A 16 2.51 7.28 13.30
N LEU A 17 2.24 6.12 12.68
CA LEU A 17 3.31 5.27 12.14
C LEU A 17 4.10 5.98 11.04
N ALA A 18 3.45 6.71 10.14
CA ALA A 18 4.13 7.42 9.05
C ALA A 18 5.00 8.58 9.56
N ALA A 19 4.52 9.32 10.58
CA ALA A 19 5.31 10.33 11.26
C ALA A 19 6.59 9.72 11.88
N ASP A 20 6.47 8.52 12.44
CA ASP A 20 7.57 7.85 13.12
C ASP A 20 8.56 7.12 12.21
N THR A 21 8.17 6.87 10.95
CA THR A 21 8.93 6.06 9.99
C THR A 21 9.25 6.86 8.73
N VAL A 22 8.29 6.95 7.80
CA VAL A 22 8.41 7.56 6.48
C VAL A 22 8.93 9.00 6.58
N ALA A 23 8.32 9.83 7.43
CA ALA A 23 8.64 11.25 7.52
C ALA A 23 10.10 11.52 7.91
N LYS A 24 10.66 10.68 8.81
CA LYS A 24 12.04 10.82 9.28
C LYS A 24 13.06 10.53 8.18
N ARG A 25 12.71 9.67 7.23
CA ARG A 25 13.61 9.18 6.16
C ARG A 25 13.32 9.82 4.79
N ALA A 26 12.17 10.50 4.64
CA ALA A 26 11.67 11.08 3.39
C ALA A 26 12.68 11.99 2.66
N GLY A 27 13.32 12.90 3.40
CA GLY A 27 14.24 13.88 2.82
C GLY A 27 15.47 13.24 2.18
N GLU A 28 16.07 12.25 2.85
CA GLU A 28 17.23 11.52 2.32
C GLU A 28 16.83 10.63 1.14
N CYS A 29 15.72 9.89 1.27
CA CYS A 29 15.23 9.00 0.21
C CYS A 29 14.88 9.77 -1.07
N THR A 30 14.23 10.93 -0.92
CA THR A 30 13.90 11.83 -2.04
C THR A 30 15.16 12.34 -2.72
N LYS A 31 16.16 12.78 -1.94
CA LYS A 31 17.44 13.28 -2.48
C LYS A 31 18.18 12.19 -3.26
N GLU A 32 18.10 10.95 -2.82
CA GLU A 32 18.79 9.80 -3.42
C GLU A 32 17.96 9.09 -4.51
N GLY A 33 16.68 9.46 -4.68
CA GLY A 33 15.79 8.83 -5.65
C GLY A 33 15.51 7.36 -5.36
N ARG A 34 15.49 6.96 -4.08
CA ARG A 34 15.29 5.56 -3.66
C ARG A 34 14.01 5.38 -2.86
N LEU A 35 13.44 4.19 -2.96
CA LEU A 35 12.38 3.77 -2.04
C LEU A 35 12.96 3.51 -0.65
N ASP A 36 12.30 4.06 0.36
CA ASP A 36 12.57 3.72 1.75
C ASP A 36 12.12 2.29 2.06
N ARG A 37 13.05 1.33 1.97
CA ARG A 37 12.76 -0.09 2.21
C ARG A 37 12.45 -0.41 3.66
N GLU A 38 12.92 0.41 4.60
CA GLU A 38 12.70 0.21 6.03
C GLU A 38 11.26 0.56 6.36
N SER A 39 10.82 1.78 6.03
CA SER A 39 9.42 2.19 6.20
C SER A 39 8.47 1.32 5.38
N TRP A 40 8.91 0.83 4.21
CA TRP A 40 8.15 -0.11 3.40
C TRP A 40 7.82 -1.41 4.16
N GLN A 41 8.80 -1.96 4.89
CA GLN A 41 8.61 -3.15 5.71
C GLN A 41 7.81 -2.83 6.98
N GLU A 42 8.11 -1.73 7.67
CA GLU A 42 7.38 -1.28 8.87
C GLU A 42 5.86 -1.14 8.56
N MET A 43 5.52 -0.54 7.43
CA MET A 43 4.13 -0.45 6.95
C MET A 43 3.52 -1.80 6.58
N SER A 44 4.33 -2.76 6.09
CA SER A 44 3.89 -4.14 5.82
C SER A 44 3.50 -4.86 7.09
N ASP A 45 4.37 -4.78 8.08
CA ASP A 45 4.23 -5.45 9.36
C ASP A 45 3.05 -4.87 10.16
N ALA A 46 2.79 -3.56 10.00
CA ALA A 46 1.61 -2.89 10.51
C ALA A 46 0.28 -3.24 9.79
N GLY A 47 0.33 -4.06 8.73
CA GLY A 47 -0.85 -4.64 8.11
C GLY A 47 -1.50 -3.80 7.01
N VAL A 48 -0.91 -2.69 6.55
CA VAL A 48 -1.55 -1.81 5.55
C VAL A 48 -1.98 -2.55 4.28
N ARG A 49 -1.21 -3.57 3.88
CA ARG A 49 -1.47 -4.38 2.67
C ARG A 49 -2.54 -5.45 2.89
N ARG A 50 -2.86 -5.78 4.14
CA ARG A 50 -3.78 -6.86 4.53
C ARG A 50 -5.21 -6.37 4.72
N LEU A 51 -5.38 -5.08 5.04
CA LEU A 51 -6.67 -4.45 5.32
C LEU A 51 -7.75 -4.84 4.31
N ALA A 52 -7.57 -4.50 3.04
CA ALA A 52 -8.57 -4.74 1.99
C ALA A 52 -8.45 -6.10 1.29
N VAL A 53 -7.87 -7.10 1.95
CA VAL A 53 -7.63 -8.44 1.39
C VAL A 53 -8.47 -9.48 2.13
N PRO A 54 -9.12 -10.44 1.42
CA PRO A 54 -9.88 -11.48 2.07
C PRO A 54 -9.03 -12.35 3.02
N ALA A 55 -9.57 -12.74 4.18
CA ALA A 55 -8.85 -13.53 5.18
C ALA A 55 -8.40 -14.90 4.66
N LYS A 56 -9.15 -15.50 3.72
CA LYS A 56 -8.74 -16.74 3.03
C LYS A 56 -7.41 -16.63 2.29
N TRP A 57 -6.94 -15.41 2.02
CA TRP A 57 -5.65 -15.12 1.39
C TRP A 57 -4.65 -14.44 2.34
N GLY A 58 -4.91 -14.44 3.66
CA GLY A 58 -4.03 -13.86 4.67
C GLY A 58 -4.21 -12.36 4.91
N GLY A 59 -5.35 -11.81 4.49
CA GLY A 59 -5.78 -10.44 4.79
C GLY A 59 -6.68 -10.33 6.03
N GLU A 60 -7.35 -9.18 6.17
CA GLU A 60 -8.15 -8.82 7.36
C GLU A 60 -9.65 -8.69 7.08
N ASP A 61 -10.13 -9.07 5.88
CA ASP A 61 -11.54 -8.93 5.44
C ASP A 61 -12.08 -7.50 5.51
N GLY A 62 -11.21 -6.50 5.63
CA GLY A 62 -11.56 -5.10 5.56
C GLY A 62 -11.98 -4.65 4.17
N SER A 63 -12.58 -3.48 4.12
CA SER A 63 -13.05 -2.83 2.91
C SER A 63 -11.94 -2.02 2.24
N TRP A 64 -12.19 -1.58 1.01
CA TRP A 64 -11.33 -0.59 0.36
C TRP A 64 -11.31 0.75 1.11
N TRP A 65 -12.37 1.07 1.86
CA TRP A 65 -12.41 2.27 2.69
C TRP A 65 -11.46 2.19 3.89
N ASP A 66 -11.26 1.01 4.46
CA ASP A 66 -10.26 0.78 5.51
C ASP A 66 -8.83 1.02 4.97
N PHE A 67 -8.55 0.57 3.75
CA PHE A 67 -7.27 0.89 3.09
C PHE A 67 -7.15 2.39 2.78
N VAL A 68 -8.22 3.04 2.30
CA VAL A 68 -8.21 4.49 2.03
C VAL A 68 -7.97 5.27 3.32
N ALA A 69 -8.59 4.91 4.43
CA ALA A 69 -8.37 5.53 5.72
C ALA A 69 -6.90 5.40 6.17
N ALA A 70 -6.31 4.22 6.04
CA ALA A 70 -4.89 4.00 6.32
C ALA A 70 -3.98 4.85 5.42
N PHE A 71 -4.31 4.92 4.13
CA PHE A 71 -3.58 5.72 3.16
C PHE A 71 -3.68 7.21 3.45
N GLU A 72 -4.85 7.72 3.84
CA GLU A 72 -5.06 9.12 4.24
C GLU A 72 -4.19 9.49 5.43
N GLY A 73 -4.14 8.65 6.47
CA GLY A 73 -3.25 8.86 7.62
C GLY A 73 -1.79 8.91 7.21
N MET A 74 -1.34 7.91 6.46
CA MET A 74 0.05 7.84 5.99
C MET A 74 0.45 9.03 5.11
N ALA A 75 -0.44 9.48 4.21
CA ALA A 75 -0.17 10.60 3.32
C ALA A 75 -0.17 11.95 4.06
N THR A 76 -0.91 12.06 5.17
CA THR A 76 -0.95 13.27 5.99
C THR A 76 0.38 13.52 6.67
N ASP A 77 0.95 12.50 7.31
CA ASP A 77 2.13 12.67 8.16
C ASP A 77 3.43 12.07 7.60
N GLY A 78 3.38 11.27 6.54
CA GLY A 78 4.57 10.64 5.95
C GLY A 78 5.41 11.58 5.08
N THR A 79 4.83 12.65 4.53
CA THR A 79 5.52 13.70 3.73
C THR A 79 6.37 13.23 2.53
N ASP A 80 6.25 11.97 2.11
CA ASP A 80 6.91 11.42 0.91
C ASP A 80 5.86 10.96 -0.12
N LEU A 81 5.67 11.77 -1.16
CA LEU A 81 4.73 11.48 -2.24
C LEU A 81 5.14 10.27 -3.09
N GLY A 82 6.45 10.03 -3.25
CA GLY A 82 6.96 8.86 -3.99
C GLY A 82 6.68 7.56 -3.24
N PHE A 83 6.83 7.58 -1.92
CA PHE A 83 6.45 6.47 -1.06
C PHE A 83 4.94 6.22 -1.10
N CYS A 84 4.12 7.27 -0.95
CA CYS A 84 2.66 7.15 -1.05
C CYS A 84 2.21 6.56 -2.39
N LEU A 85 2.78 7.04 -3.50
CA LEU A 85 2.51 6.50 -4.83
C LEU A 85 2.86 5.00 -4.92
N SER A 86 4.00 4.60 -4.34
CA SER A 86 4.45 3.20 -4.32
C SER A 86 3.48 2.29 -3.56
N VAL A 87 2.94 2.76 -2.43
CA VAL A 87 1.94 2.01 -1.64
C VAL A 87 0.63 1.84 -2.41
N VAL A 88 0.13 2.89 -3.07
CA VAL A 88 -1.11 2.81 -3.88
C VAL A 88 -0.92 1.90 -5.10
N ALA A 89 0.22 1.99 -5.79
CA ALA A 89 0.54 1.11 -6.92
C ALA A 89 0.53 -0.36 -6.50
N GLN A 90 1.15 -0.69 -5.36
CA GLN A 90 1.15 -2.03 -4.80
C GLN A 90 -0.26 -2.50 -4.40
N ALA A 91 -1.07 -1.63 -3.79
CA ALA A 91 -2.45 -1.97 -3.44
C ALA A 91 -3.30 -2.25 -4.69
N GLY A 92 -3.10 -1.49 -5.78
CA GLY A 92 -3.72 -1.74 -7.08
C GLY A 92 -3.31 -3.09 -7.69
N LEU A 93 -2.02 -3.45 -7.61
CA LEU A 93 -1.51 -4.76 -8.03
C LEU A 93 -2.16 -5.90 -7.23
N ILE A 94 -2.18 -5.81 -5.90
CA ILE A 94 -2.78 -6.82 -5.02
C ILE A 94 -4.27 -6.98 -5.35
N ARG A 95 -5.00 -5.88 -5.51
CA ARG A 95 -6.42 -5.91 -5.87
C ARG A 95 -6.66 -6.56 -7.23
N SER A 96 -5.80 -6.29 -8.21
CA SER A 96 -5.88 -6.91 -9.54
C SER A 96 -5.68 -8.41 -9.46
N LEU A 97 -4.71 -8.88 -8.67
CA LEU A 97 -4.46 -10.30 -8.44
C LEU A 97 -5.62 -11.00 -7.73
N ILE A 98 -6.24 -10.35 -6.74
CA ILE A 98 -7.42 -10.88 -6.05
C ILE A 98 -8.59 -11.03 -7.03
N THR A 99 -8.82 -10.00 -7.84
CA THR A 99 -9.99 -9.92 -8.73
C THR A 99 -9.86 -10.84 -9.95
N TYR A 100 -8.67 -10.92 -10.55
CA TYR A 100 -8.49 -11.54 -11.87
C TYR A 100 -7.50 -12.71 -11.88
N GLY A 101 -6.77 -12.95 -10.78
CA GLY A 101 -5.81 -14.05 -10.72
C GLY A 101 -6.46 -15.43 -10.79
N THR A 102 -5.68 -16.47 -11.07
CA THR A 102 -6.06 -17.85 -10.77
C THR A 102 -5.79 -18.16 -9.30
N ASP A 103 -6.29 -19.30 -8.80
CA ASP A 103 -6.02 -19.71 -7.41
C ASP A 103 -4.53 -19.98 -7.19
N GLU A 104 -3.83 -20.52 -8.18
CA GLU A 104 -2.39 -20.76 -8.14
C GLU A 104 -1.61 -19.44 -8.06
N GLN A 105 -2.00 -18.44 -8.86
CA GLN A 105 -1.37 -17.12 -8.84
C GLN A 105 -1.61 -16.41 -7.50
N ARG A 106 -2.83 -16.48 -6.97
CA ARG A 106 -3.17 -15.91 -5.65
C ARG A 106 -2.38 -16.59 -4.53
N ALA A 107 -2.36 -17.92 -4.51
CA ALA A 107 -1.65 -18.70 -3.49
C ALA A 107 -0.13 -18.44 -3.51
N TYR A 108 0.46 -18.25 -4.69
CA TYR A 108 1.89 -17.99 -4.81
C TYR A 108 2.27 -16.54 -4.46
N TRP A 109 1.54 -15.55 -4.99
CA TRP A 109 1.96 -14.15 -4.91
C TRP A 109 1.42 -13.40 -3.70
N LEU A 110 0.17 -13.64 -3.27
CA LEU A 110 -0.42 -12.86 -2.17
C LEU A 110 0.40 -12.95 -0.88
N PRO A 111 0.85 -14.13 -0.40
CA PRO A 111 1.65 -14.21 0.82
C PRO A 111 2.92 -13.36 0.76
N ARG A 112 3.55 -13.28 -0.41
CA ARG A 112 4.79 -12.52 -0.63
C ARG A 112 4.54 -11.02 -0.62
N LEU A 113 3.55 -10.57 -1.41
CA LEU A 113 3.18 -9.17 -1.52
C LEU A 113 2.66 -8.61 -0.19
N LEU A 114 1.91 -9.42 0.57
CA LEU A 114 1.41 -9.08 1.91
C LEU A 114 2.54 -9.01 2.96
N ASN A 115 3.64 -9.71 2.74
CA ASN A 115 4.82 -9.70 3.62
C ASN A 115 5.85 -8.63 3.25
N GLY A 116 5.53 -7.73 2.31
CA GLY A 116 6.42 -6.62 1.94
C GLY A 116 7.26 -6.87 0.69
N GLU A 117 7.08 -7.97 -0.05
CA GLU A 117 7.71 -8.09 -1.37
C GLU A 117 7.13 -7.01 -2.31
N ALA A 118 8.00 -6.20 -2.92
CA ALA A 118 7.58 -5.15 -3.84
C ALA A 118 7.28 -5.74 -5.22
N GLY A 119 6.09 -5.47 -5.74
CA GLY A 119 5.69 -5.82 -7.09
C GLY A 119 5.59 -4.58 -7.99
N ALA A 120 5.38 -4.80 -9.28
CA ALA A 120 5.19 -3.73 -10.24
C ALA A 120 4.08 -4.08 -11.23
N THR A 121 3.44 -3.04 -11.78
CA THR A 121 2.47 -3.15 -12.86
C THR A 121 3.02 -2.42 -14.08
N ALA A 122 3.21 -3.14 -15.18
CA ALA A 122 3.72 -2.60 -16.42
C ALA A 122 2.61 -2.57 -17.47
N VAL A 123 2.08 -1.38 -17.76
CA VAL A 123 0.95 -1.16 -18.69
C VAL A 123 1.27 -0.13 -19.77
N SER A 124 2.06 0.88 -19.44
CA SER A 124 2.45 1.92 -20.41
C SER A 124 3.32 1.34 -21.53
N ALA A 125 3.03 1.74 -22.77
CA ALA A 125 3.85 1.50 -23.95
C ALA A 125 4.12 2.84 -24.67
N GLU A 126 5.18 2.91 -25.47
CA GLU A 126 5.61 4.14 -26.14
C GLU A 126 4.61 4.62 -27.21
N GLU A 127 3.86 3.71 -27.85
CA GLU A 127 3.00 4.00 -29.01
C GLU A 127 1.51 4.28 -28.74
N ALA A 128 1.09 4.70 -27.54
CA ALA A 128 -0.31 5.03 -27.26
C ALA A 128 -0.84 6.32 -27.95
N ARG A 129 -0.36 6.67 -29.15
CA ARG A 129 -0.75 7.89 -29.90
C ARG A 129 -1.57 7.68 -31.17
N ASN A 130 -1.67 6.49 -31.75
CA ASN A 130 -2.35 6.32 -33.06
C ASN A 130 -3.21 5.05 -33.17
N ALA A 131 -4.27 4.95 -32.36
CA ALA A 131 -5.38 4.04 -32.62
C ALA A 131 -6.70 4.81 -32.50
#